data_AF-A0A968VXY1-F1
#
_entry.id   AF-A0A968VXY1-F1
#
_cell.length_a   1.000
_cell.length_b   1.000
_cell.length_c   1.000
_cell.angle_alpha   90.00
_cell.angle_beta   90.00
_cell.angle_gamma   90.00
#
_symmetry.space_group_name_H-M   'P 1'
#
loop_
_entity.id
_entity.type
_entity.pdbx_description
1 polymer ?
#
loop_
_entity_poly.entity_id
_entity_poly.type
_entity_poly.pdbx_seq_one_letter_code
_entity_poly.pdbx_strand_id
1 'polypeptide(L)'
;MKTTKLLVLIVLVAAGIFVSCQKEGLQNELADPASTQLSDLSSEASQGESVAAIVKVGYKQTVKVPSQGVALGFDEVVNESRCPVDVVCVWEGFIEVALTLYLSNGQSYPFTLFDHPDFRNDTVIKGYKVALLKVYPERPKQGNTDYSDYVVTLSVENQNTNIKKAMGTVRDFSDLDGCKFLIETDEGKFFNPVKIVPDLKLYDGMRLLFYYREVNVITICMAGQTIEITKGPRC
;
A
#
# COMPACT_ATOMS: atom_id res chain seq x y z
N MET A 1 -26.27 59.02 -44.33
CA MET A 1 -27.14 59.36 -43.17
C MET A 1 -27.84 58.07 -42.73
N LYS A 2 -27.84 57.57 -41.50
CA LYS A 2 -27.27 57.96 -40.22
C LYS A 2 -26.97 56.65 -39.47
N THR A 3 -25.88 56.65 -38.73
CA THR A 3 -25.47 55.73 -37.67
C THR A 3 -26.60 55.38 -36.70
N THR A 4 -26.59 54.19 -36.08
CA THR A 4 -26.66 54.04 -34.62
C THR A 4 -26.10 52.67 -34.20
N LYS A 5 -25.00 52.72 -33.46
CA LYS A 5 -24.43 51.61 -32.68
C LYS A 5 -25.34 51.33 -31.49
N LEU A 6 -25.61 50.07 -31.16
CA LEU A 6 -26.11 49.70 -29.83
C LEU A 6 -25.13 48.71 -29.20
N LEU A 7 -24.39 49.24 -28.22
CA LEU A 7 -23.55 48.50 -27.29
C LEU A 7 -24.46 47.70 -26.35
N VAL A 8 -24.21 46.40 -26.19
CA VAL A 8 -24.72 45.63 -25.05
C VAL A 8 -23.53 45.16 -24.23
N LEU A 9 -23.46 45.74 -23.03
CA LEU A 9 -22.47 45.50 -21.99
C LEU A 9 -22.85 44.18 -21.27
N ILE A 10 -22.07 43.11 -21.43
CA ILE A 10 -22.25 41.90 -20.63
C ILE A 10 -21.31 41.98 -19.42
N VAL A 11 -21.90 42.22 -18.26
CA VAL A 11 -21.30 42.13 -16.94
C VAL A 11 -21.15 40.66 -16.58
N LEU A 12 -19.92 40.14 -16.57
CA LEU A 12 -19.62 38.83 -15.98
C LEU A 12 -19.33 39.01 -14.49
N VAL A 13 -20.30 38.56 -13.70
CA VAL A 13 -20.24 38.44 -12.25
C VAL A 13 -19.21 37.37 -11.89
N ALA A 14 -18.11 37.78 -11.25
CA ALA A 14 -17.16 36.88 -10.62
C ALA A 14 -17.77 36.31 -9.34
N ALA A 15 -18.36 35.12 -9.42
CA ALA A 15 -18.76 34.35 -8.25
C ALA A 15 -17.51 33.69 -7.66
N GLY A 16 -17.09 34.20 -6.50
CA GLY A 16 -16.01 33.63 -5.70
C GLY A 16 -16.37 32.25 -5.17
N ILE A 17 -15.49 31.28 -5.36
CA ILE A 17 -15.53 30.01 -4.64
C ILE A 17 -14.54 30.14 -3.48
N PHE A 18 -15.05 30.54 -2.32
CA PHE A 18 -14.35 30.37 -1.06
C PHE A 18 -14.39 28.87 -0.70
N VAL A 19 -13.27 28.17 -0.88
CA VAL A 19 -13.04 26.88 -0.23
C VAL A 19 -12.76 27.17 1.23
N SER A 20 -13.79 27.10 2.07
CA SER A 20 -13.64 27.12 3.53
C SER A 20 -13.30 25.72 4.02
N CYS A 21 -12.09 25.55 4.54
CA CYS A 21 -11.68 24.37 5.30
C CYS A 21 -12.26 24.51 6.72
N GLN A 22 -13.39 23.84 7.01
CA GLN A 22 -13.95 23.80 8.37
C GLN A 22 -13.06 22.93 9.25
N LYS A 23 -12.37 23.58 10.19
CA LYS A 23 -11.72 22.97 11.36
C LYS A 23 -12.71 23.07 12.50
N GLU A 24 -13.46 22.01 12.77
CA GLU A 24 -14.29 21.96 13.98
C GLU A 24 -13.42 21.59 15.17
N GLY A 25 -13.34 22.53 16.11
CA GLY A 25 -12.71 22.36 17.40
C GLY A 25 -13.71 21.83 18.42
N LEU A 26 -13.26 20.80 19.15
CA LEU A 26 -13.30 20.65 20.61
C LEU A 26 -14.51 21.22 21.37
N GLN A 27 -15.36 20.33 21.89
CA GLN A 27 -15.95 20.52 23.23
C GLN A 27 -15.84 19.22 24.03
N ASN A 28 -15.12 19.32 25.14
CA ASN A 28 -15.14 18.38 26.27
C ASN A 28 -16.50 18.50 26.96
N GLU A 29 -17.09 17.37 27.33
CA GLU A 29 -18.03 17.29 28.45
C GLU A 29 -17.50 16.25 29.44
N LEU A 30 -17.26 16.70 30.67
CA LEU A 30 -16.81 15.86 31.78
C LEU A 30 -18.00 15.10 32.40
N ALA A 31 -17.67 13.91 32.88
CA ALA A 31 -18.50 12.82 33.39
C ALA A 31 -19.53 13.13 34.48
N ASP A 32 -20.52 12.23 34.60
CA ASP A 32 -20.92 11.67 35.90
C ASP A 32 -21.26 10.16 35.77
N PRO A 33 -21.10 9.34 36.82
CA PRO A 33 -21.08 7.88 36.76
C PRO A 33 -22.39 7.23 37.24
N ALA A 34 -22.74 6.06 36.68
CA ALA A 34 -23.10 4.82 37.39
C ALA A 34 -23.91 3.83 36.53
N SER A 35 -23.37 2.61 36.41
CA SER A 35 -24.04 1.30 36.25
C SER A 35 -25.00 1.10 35.07
N THR A 36 -24.88 0.07 34.21
CA THR A 36 -25.13 -1.34 34.57
C THR A 36 -24.84 -2.26 33.35
N GLN A 37 -24.09 -3.36 33.60
CA GLN A 37 -24.05 -4.71 32.97
C GLN A 37 -23.97 -4.86 31.43
N LEU A 38 -22.88 -5.41 30.87
CA LEU A 38 -22.57 -6.85 30.66
C LEU A 38 -23.58 -7.62 29.78
N SER A 39 -23.31 -7.65 28.46
CA SER A 39 -23.59 -8.80 27.59
C SER A 39 -22.80 -8.67 26.27
N ASP A 40 -22.20 -9.79 25.88
CA ASP A 40 -21.72 -10.15 24.53
C ASP A 40 -20.45 -9.45 24.04
N LEU A 41 -19.26 -10.05 24.21
CA LEU A 41 -18.70 -11.21 23.52
C LEU A 41 -18.68 -11.07 21.98
N SER A 42 -17.45 -11.13 21.45
CA SER A 42 -17.06 -11.23 20.03
C SER A 42 -17.41 -10.06 19.11
N SER A 43 -16.50 -9.08 19.08
CA SER A 43 -16.10 -8.49 17.80
C SER A 43 -14.59 -8.65 17.73
N GLU A 44 -14.17 -9.74 17.10
CA GLU A 44 -12.83 -9.90 16.58
C GLU A 44 -12.61 -8.77 15.58
N ALA A 45 -11.97 -7.69 16.01
CA ALA A 45 -11.26 -6.83 15.08
C ALA A 45 -10.10 -7.66 14.54
N SER A 46 -10.39 -8.43 13.48
CA SER A 46 -9.39 -9.15 12.71
C SER A 46 -8.31 -8.15 12.34
N GLN A 47 -7.15 -8.33 12.95
CA GLN A 47 -5.93 -7.63 12.62
C GLN A 47 -5.69 -7.90 11.13
N GLY A 48 -5.97 -6.89 10.31
CA GLY A 48 -5.85 -6.97 8.87
C GLY A 48 -4.37 -7.02 8.50
N GLU A 49 -3.79 -8.21 8.58
CA GLU A 49 -2.55 -8.52 7.89
C GLU A 49 -2.79 -8.27 6.40
N SER A 50 -1.90 -7.52 5.75
CA SER A 50 -2.02 -7.26 4.32
C SER A 50 -1.77 -8.54 3.53
N VAL A 51 -2.81 -9.36 3.37
CA VAL A 51 -2.69 -10.58 2.58
C VAL A 51 -2.54 -10.19 1.12
N ALA A 52 -1.51 -10.72 0.46
CA ALA A 52 -1.31 -10.54 -0.98
C ALA A 52 -2.56 -11.00 -1.74
N ALA A 53 -3.09 -10.14 -2.61
CA ALA A 53 -4.21 -10.48 -3.48
C ALA A 53 -3.68 -11.14 -4.76
N ILE A 54 -4.24 -12.31 -5.10
CA ILE A 54 -3.94 -13.00 -6.37
C ILE A 54 -5.01 -12.63 -7.40
N VAL A 55 -4.58 -12.20 -8.58
CA VAL A 55 -5.48 -11.76 -9.66
C VAL A 55 -5.04 -12.35 -10.99
N LYS A 56 -6.03 -12.66 -11.85
CA LYS A 56 -5.82 -13.04 -13.25
C LYS A 56 -6.14 -11.85 -14.13
N VAL A 57 -5.25 -11.52 -15.06
CA VAL A 57 -5.41 -10.39 -15.98
C VAL A 57 -5.24 -10.91 -17.41
N GLY A 58 -6.26 -10.75 -18.25
CA GLY A 58 -6.19 -11.11 -19.67
C GLY A 58 -5.39 -10.11 -20.50
N TYR A 59 -4.91 -10.53 -21.65
CA TYR A 59 -4.15 -9.69 -22.58
C TYR A 59 -4.93 -8.42 -22.96
N LYS A 60 -4.27 -7.26 -22.88
CA LYS A 60 -4.86 -5.91 -23.07
C LYS A 60 -6.02 -5.59 -22.12
N GLN A 61 -6.14 -6.31 -21.00
CA GLN A 61 -7.13 -6.02 -19.97
C GLN A 61 -6.50 -5.38 -18.74
N THR A 62 -7.35 -4.70 -17.97
CA THR A 62 -7.02 -4.14 -16.67
C THR A 62 -8.01 -4.63 -15.63
N VAL A 63 -7.50 -5.17 -14.52
CA VAL A 63 -8.32 -5.65 -13.41
C VAL A 63 -8.09 -4.79 -12.18
N LYS A 64 -9.18 -4.30 -11.61
CA LYS A 64 -9.16 -3.60 -10.32
C LYS A 64 -8.97 -4.61 -9.20
N VAL A 65 -8.16 -4.26 -8.21
CA VAL A 65 -7.92 -5.05 -6.99
C VAL A 65 -8.34 -4.19 -5.79
N PRO A 66 -9.65 -4.15 -5.44
CA PRO A 66 -10.16 -3.24 -4.42
C PRO A 66 -9.53 -3.44 -3.05
N SER A 67 -9.21 -4.69 -2.68
CA SER A 67 -8.54 -5.04 -1.42
C SER A 67 -7.16 -4.38 -1.27
N GLN A 68 -6.53 -4.01 -2.38
CA GLN A 68 -5.21 -3.36 -2.40
C GLN A 68 -5.29 -1.89 -2.84
N GLY A 69 -6.46 -1.39 -3.26
CA GLY A 69 -6.62 0.01 -3.70
C GLY A 69 -5.88 0.37 -5.00
N VAL A 70 -5.68 -0.61 -5.89
CA VAL A 70 -4.95 -0.46 -7.16
C VAL A 70 -5.65 -1.21 -8.30
N ALA A 71 -5.17 -1.02 -9.53
CA ALA A 71 -5.48 -1.89 -10.66
C ALA A 71 -4.20 -2.34 -11.38
N LEU A 72 -4.26 -3.51 -12.02
CA LEU A 72 -3.16 -4.09 -12.78
C LEU A 72 -3.59 -4.30 -14.23
N GLY A 73 -2.80 -3.79 -15.17
CA GLY A 73 -2.95 -4.00 -16.61
C GLY A 73 -1.93 -5.00 -17.13
N PHE A 74 -2.36 -5.83 -18.08
CA PHE A 74 -1.47 -6.68 -18.88
C PHE A 74 -1.41 -6.11 -20.30
N ASP A 75 -0.29 -5.48 -20.61
CA ASP A 75 -0.16 -4.64 -21.80
C ASP A 75 0.33 -5.43 -23.00
N GLU A 76 1.38 -6.23 -22.86
CA GLU A 76 2.03 -6.88 -24.00
C GLU A 76 2.82 -8.12 -23.59
N VAL A 77 2.92 -9.10 -24.51
CA VAL A 77 3.94 -10.15 -24.45
C VAL A 77 5.16 -9.63 -25.21
N VAL A 78 6.21 -9.27 -24.47
CA VAL A 78 7.42 -8.64 -25.03
C VAL A 78 8.32 -9.70 -25.68
N ASN A 79 8.46 -10.84 -25.01
CA ASN A 79 9.22 -11.98 -25.51
C ASN A 79 8.50 -13.28 -25.15
N GLU A 80 8.46 -14.23 -26.08
CA GLU A 80 7.94 -15.58 -25.87
C GLU A 80 8.92 -16.60 -26.47
N SER A 81 9.79 -17.13 -25.62
CA SER A 81 10.75 -18.16 -25.98
C SER A 81 10.61 -19.43 -25.15
N ARG A 82 9.56 -19.56 -24.32
CA ARG A 82 9.37 -20.70 -23.40
C ARG A 82 9.49 -22.01 -24.15
N CYS A 83 10.03 -23.01 -23.48
CA CYS A 83 10.07 -24.34 -24.07
C CYS A 83 8.63 -24.84 -24.28
N PRO A 84 8.27 -25.36 -25.46
CA PRO A 84 6.95 -25.93 -25.65
C PRO A 84 6.69 -27.07 -24.66
N VAL A 85 5.43 -27.22 -24.23
CA VAL A 85 5.01 -28.37 -23.42
C VAL A 85 5.37 -29.68 -24.13
N ASP A 86 5.78 -30.68 -23.35
CA ASP A 86 6.21 -32.01 -23.83
C ASP A 86 7.41 -31.99 -24.79
N VAL A 87 8.27 -30.97 -24.68
CA VAL A 87 9.56 -30.89 -25.38
C VAL A 87 10.66 -30.67 -24.35
N VAL A 88 11.79 -31.36 -24.53
CA VAL A 88 13.01 -31.10 -23.76
C VAL A 88 13.87 -30.13 -24.56
N CYS A 89 13.95 -28.88 -24.11
CA CYS A 89 14.81 -27.88 -24.73
C CYS A 89 16.25 -28.02 -24.22
N VAL A 90 17.21 -27.76 -25.11
CA VAL A 90 18.64 -27.66 -24.73
C VAL A 90 18.88 -26.40 -23.88
N TRP A 91 18.08 -25.36 -24.11
CA TRP A 91 18.11 -24.09 -23.38
C TRP A 91 16.71 -23.76 -22.88
N GLU A 92 16.58 -23.46 -21.59
CA GLU A 92 15.32 -23.04 -20.99
C GLU A 92 15.03 -21.60 -21.45
N GLY A 93 13.98 -21.45 -22.27
CA GLY A 93 13.49 -20.13 -22.65
C GLY A 93 12.57 -19.54 -21.58
N PHE A 94 12.10 -18.33 -21.80
CA PHE A 94 11.26 -17.60 -20.84
C PHE A 94 10.22 -16.75 -21.56
N ILE A 95 9.23 -16.26 -20.82
CA ILE A 95 8.34 -15.20 -21.30
C ILE A 95 8.59 -13.91 -20.52
N GLU A 96 8.58 -12.79 -21.24
CA GLU A 96 8.59 -11.45 -20.67
C GLU A 96 7.25 -10.78 -20.97
N VAL A 97 6.61 -10.23 -19.95
CA VAL A 97 5.34 -9.52 -20.07
C VAL A 97 5.47 -8.06 -19.61
N ALA A 98 4.90 -7.14 -20.39
CA ALA A 98 4.72 -5.75 -20.01
C ALA A 98 3.41 -5.58 -19.24
N LEU A 99 3.50 -4.91 -18.10
CA LEU A 99 2.43 -4.70 -17.15
C LEU A 99 2.38 -3.24 -16.73
N THR A 100 1.21 -2.78 -16.28
CA THR A 100 1.03 -1.45 -15.72
C THR A 100 0.33 -1.49 -14.37
N LEU A 101 0.90 -0.83 -13.36
CA LEU A 101 0.26 -0.59 -12.07
C LEU A 101 -0.46 0.75 -12.11
N TYR A 102 -1.75 0.77 -11.84
CA TYR A 102 -2.56 1.97 -11.71
C TYR A 102 -2.90 2.24 -10.24
N LEU A 103 -2.50 3.41 -9.76
CA LEU A 103 -2.85 3.87 -8.42
C LEU A 103 -4.19 4.61 -8.43
N SER A 104 -4.88 4.58 -7.29
CA SER A 104 -6.16 5.29 -7.11
C SER A 104 -6.08 6.80 -7.32
N ASN A 105 -4.89 7.41 -7.21
CA ASN A 105 -4.66 8.83 -7.49
C ASN A 105 -4.50 9.15 -8.99
N GLY A 106 -4.70 8.16 -9.88
CA GLY A 106 -4.59 8.31 -11.33
C GLY A 106 -3.17 8.14 -11.89
N GLN A 107 -2.15 7.97 -11.04
CA GLN A 107 -0.79 7.69 -11.52
C GLN A 107 -0.69 6.25 -12.04
N SER A 108 0.11 6.06 -13.09
CA SER A 108 0.41 4.74 -13.65
C SER A 108 1.91 4.51 -13.74
N TYR A 109 2.32 3.26 -13.58
CA TYR A 109 3.71 2.84 -13.58
C TYR A 109 3.86 1.57 -14.45
N PRO A 110 4.43 1.69 -15.66
CA PRO A 110 4.74 0.53 -16.49
C PRO A 110 5.98 -0.21 -15.96
N PHE A 111 6.00 -1.54 -16.11
CA PHE A 111 7.11 -2.41 -15.73
C PHE A 111 7.05 -3.74 -16.50
N THR A 112 8.14 -4.52 -16.46
CA THR A 112 8.19 -5.87 -17.04
C THR A 112 8.57 -6.90 -15.99
N LEU A 113 7.99 -8.10 -16.10
CA LEU A 113 8.31 -9.27 -15.28
C LEU A 113 8.52 -10.50 -16.17
N PHE A 114 9.26 -11.47 -15.64
CA PHE A 114 9.64 -12.70 -16.31
C PHE A 114 9.09 -13.92 -15.55
N ASP A 115 8.77 -15.00 -16.25
CA ASP A 115 8.31 -16.26 -15.62
C ASP A 115 9.45 -17.20 -15.19
N HIS A 116 10.70 -16.79 -15.42
CA HIS A 116 11.89 -17.61 -15.17
C HIS A 116 12.69 -17.07 -13.95
N PRO A 117 13.13 -17.95 -13.03
CA PRO A 117 13.70 -17.55 -11.73
C PRO A 117 15.02 -16.80 -11.82
N ASP A 118 15.81 -17.00 -12.88
CA ASP A 118 17.05 -16.26 -13.11
C ASP A 118 16.82 -14.79 -13.51
N PHE A 119 15.57 -14.40 -13.78
CA PHE A 119 15.17 -13.05 -14.14
C PHE A 119 14.22 -12.44 -13.09
N ARG A 120 13.93 -11.15 -13.24
CA ARG A 120 13.08 -10.42 -12.30
C ARG A 120 11.61 -10.86 -12.41
N ASN A 121 11.19 -11.80 -11.56
CA ASN A 121 9.80 -12.25 -11.48
C ASN A 121 8.94 -11.41 -10.50
N ASP A 122 9.53 -10.53 -9.70
CA ASP A 122 8.83 -9.58 -8.84
C ASP A 122 9.41 -8.16 -8.84
N THR A 123 8.66 -7.21 -8.31
CA THR A 123 9.12 -5.82 -8.15
C THR A 123 8.36 -5.11 -7.02
N VAL A 124 8.91 -4.00 -6.54
CA VAL A 124 8.25 -3.11 -5.59
C VAL A 124 8.09 -1.73 -6.20
N ILE A 125 6.85 -1.30 -6.40
CA ILE A 125 6.49 -0.01 -7.01
C ILE A 125 5.59 0.75 -6.05
N LYS A 126 6.05 1.91 -5.55
CA LYS A 126 5.28 2.78 -4.64
C LYS A 126 4.70 2.06 -3.40
N GLY A 127 5.45 1.08 -2.87
CA GLY A 127 5.03 0.29 -1.71
C GLY A 127 4.06 -0.83 -2.04
N TYR A 128 3.86 -1.15 -3.31
CA TYR A 128 3.18 -2.37 -3.74
C TYR A 128 4.22 -3.39 -4.19
N LYS A 129 4.26 -4.55 -3.53
CA LYS A 129 5.00 -5.70 -4.04
C LYS A 129 4.12 -6.41 -5.07
N VAL A 130 4.62 -6.55 -6.30
CA VAL A 130 3.92 -7.24 -7.40
C VAL A 130 4.82 -8.36 -7.89
N ALA A 131 4.28 -9.58 -8.01
CA ALA A 131 5.00 -10.73 -8.55
C ALA A 131 4.19 -11.44 -9.63
N LEU A 132 4.90 -11.95 -10.64
CA LEU A 132 4.35 -12.80 -11.67
C LEU A 132 4.39 -14.25 -11.18
N LEU A 133 3.21 -14.85 -11.00
CA LEU A 133 3.09 -16.21 -10.51
C LEU A 133 3.02 -17.22 -11.66
N LYS A 134 2.29 -16.89 -12.72
CA LYS A 134 2.14 -17.77 -13.88
C LYS A 134 1.65 -17.03 -15.12
N VAL A 135 2.01 -17.52 -16.30
CA VAL A 135 1.47 -17.09 -17.58
C VAL A 135 0.80 -18.26 -18.29
N TYR A 136 -0.45 -18.06 -18.69
CA TYR A 136 -1.21 -18.99 -19.51
C TYR A 136 -1.50 -18.38 -20.89
N PRO A 137 -1.69 -19.22 -21.93
CA PRO A 137 -1.43 -20.65 -21.92
C PRO A 137 0.08 -20.96 -21.86
N GLU A 138 0.41 -22.20 -21.55
CA GLU A 138 1.77 -22.70 -21.76
C GLU A 138 2.00 -22.88 -23.27
N ARG A 139 3.24 -22.75 -23.73
CA ARG A 139 3.53 -22.77 -25.17
C ARG A 139 3.22 -24.16 -25.75
N PRO A 140 2.33 -24.28 -26.75
CA PRO A 140 2.01 -25.58 -27.35
C PRO A 140 3.15 -26.08 -28.23
N LYS A 141 3.26 -27.41 -28.36
CA LYS A 141 4.25 -28.06 -29.25
C LYS A 141 4.07 -27.73 -30.72
N GLN A 142 2.83 -27.49 -31.15
CA GLN A 142 2.46 -27.15 -32.53
C GLN A 142 1.34 -26.12 -32.54
N GLY A 143 1.31 -25.32 -33.62
CA GLY A 143 0.36 -24.22 -33.76
C GLY A 143 0.91 -22.90 -33.22
N ASN A 144 0.20 -21.82 -33.55
CA ASN A 144 0.48 -20.51 -32.98
C ASN A 144 -0.47 -20.27 -31.81
N THR A 145 0.01 -19.60 -30.76
CA THR A 145 -0.88 -19.13 -29.69
C THR A 145 -1.33 -17.71 -30.05
N ASP A 146 -2.63 -17.47 -30.03
CA ASP A 146 -3.14 -16.10 -30.17
C ASP A 146 -2.82 -15.33 -28.89
N TYR A 147 -2.21 -14.15 -29.01
CA TYR A 147 -1.90 -13.33 -27.84
C TYR A 147 -3.14 -12.92 -27.05
N SER A 148 -4.30 -12.83 -27.70
CA SER A 148 -5.56 -12.53 -27.01
C SER A 148 -6.00 -13.62 -26.01
N ASP A 149 -5.47 -14.85 -26.14
CA ASP A 149 -5.73 -15.93 -25.20
C ASP A 149 -4.86 -15.86 -23.94
N TYR A 150 -3.86 -14.96 -23.91
CA TYR A 150 -2.93 -14.91 -22.79
C TYR A 150 -3.59 -14.34 -21.53
N VAL A 151 -3.28 -14.97 -20.41
CA VAL A 151 -3.69 -14.56 -19.06
C VAL A 151 -2.50 -14.67 -18.13
N VAL A 152 -2.17 -13.57 -17.45
CA VAL A 152 -1.16 -13.56 -16.38
C VAL A 152 -1.83 -13.72 -15.03
N THR A 153 -1.22 -14.49 -14.15
CA THR A 153 -1.58 -14.58 -12.73
C THR A 153 -0.56 -13.80 -11.92
N LEU A 154 -1.02 -12.76 -11.22
CA LEU A 154 -0.18 -11.84 -10.47
C LEU A 154 -0.56 -11.90 -8.99
N SER A 155 0.43 -11.77 -8.10
CA SER A 155 0.18 -11.39 -6.71
C SER A 155 0.50 -9.92 -6.51
N VAL A 156 -0.36 -9.20 -5.79
CA VAL A 156 -0.12 -7.81 -5.38
C VAL A 156 -0.41 -7.61 -3.91
N GLU A 157 0.53 -6.98 -3.21
CA GLU A 157 0.43 -6.71 -1.78
C GLU A 157 0.84 -5.28 -1.49
N ASN A 158 -0.05 -4.53 -0.84
CA ASN A 158 0.22 -3.19 -0.35
C ASN A 158 1.08 -3.27 0.92
N GLN A 159 2.38 -3.05 0.78
CA GLN A 159 3.31 -3.03 1.90
C GLN A 159 3.08 -1.83 2.84
N ASN A 160 2.20 -0.88 2.47
CA ASN A 160 1.83 0.25 3.31
C ASN A 160 0.60 -0.02 4.18
N THR A 161 -0.23 -1.03 3.92
CA THR A 161 -1.42 -1.31 4.77
C THR A 161 -1.04 -1.86 6.15
N ASN A 162 0.18 -2.37 6.31
CA ASN A 162 0.72 -2.76 7.62
C ASN A 162 1.24 -1.55 8.43
N ILE A 163 1.22 -0.34 7.87
CA ILE A 163 1.65 0.89 8.55
C ILE A 163 0.48 1.42 9.39
N LYS A 164 0.57 1.21 10.70
CA LYS A 164 -0.34 1.77 11.71
C LYS A 164 0.13 3.18 12.09
N LYS A 165 -0.75 3.96 12.73
CA LYS A 165 -0.41 5.27 13.30
C LYS A 165 -0.85 5.32 14.76
N ALA A 166 -0.06 5.98 15.61
CA ALA A 166 -0.41 6.20 17.00
C ALA A 166 0.16 7.53 17.50
N MET A 167 -0.50 8.07 18.52
CA MET A 167 0.03 9.16 19.33
C MET A 167 0.61 8.56 20.60
N GLY A 168 1.77 9.05 21.02
CA GLY A 168 2.39 8.58 22.25
C GLY A 168 3.46 9.51 22.77
N THR A 169 3.96 9.18 23.96
CA THR A 169 5.03 9.88 24.65
C THR A 169 6.24 8.97 24.77
N VAL A 170 7.40 9.46 24.36
CA VAL A 170 8.68 8.76 24.55
C VAL A 170 9.02 8.77 26.03
N ARG A 171 9.45 7.61 26.53
CA ARG A 171 9.89 7.38 27.90
C ARG A 171 11.28 6.77 27.89
N ASP A 172 12.17 7.32 28.70
CA ASP A 172 13.48 6.70 28.94
C ASP A 172 13.34 5.50 29.89
N PHE A 173 13.73 4.34 29.38
CA PHE A 173 13.82 3.07 30.09
C PHE A 173 15.25 2.54 30.06
N SER A 174 16.26 3.39 29.86
CA SER A 174 17.67 3.01 29.82
C SER A 174 18.18 2.43 31.15
N ASP A 175 17.41 2.60 32.25
CA ASP A 175 17.68 1.97 33.54
C ASP A 175 17.31 0.47 33.57
N LEU A 176 16.56 -0.03 32.57
CA LEU A 176 16.24 -1.44 32.42
C LEU A 176 17.20 -2.10 31.44
N ASP A 177 17.60 -3.34 31.75
CA ASP A 177 18.56 -4.07 30.92
C ASP A 177 18.08 -4.21 29.48
N GLY A 178 18.92 -3.76 28.56
CA GLY A 178 18.69 -3.80 27.13
C GLY A 178 17.64 -2.85 26.57
N CYS A 179 16.92 -2.11 27.42
CA CYS A 179 15.97 -1.09 26.99
C CYS A 179 16.65 0.26 26.77
N LYS A 180 16.05 1.08 25.91
CA LYS A 180 16.44 2.48 25.73
C LYS A 180 15.20 3.34 25.83
N PHE A 181 14.65 3.78 24.71
CA PHE A 181 13.39 4.50 24.69
C PHE A 181 12.25 3.56 24.37
N LEU A 182 11.17 3.64 25.15
CA LEU A 182 9.87 3.08 24.78
C LEU A 182 8.90 4.20 24.45
N ILE A 183 7.86 3.90 23.69
CA ILE A 183 6.77 4.83 23.41
C ILE A 183 5.53 4.32 24.12
N GLU A 184 5.06 5.09 25.09
CA GLU A 184 3.77 4.87 25.76
C GLU A 184 2.69 5.55 24.92
N THR A 185 1.77 4.77 24.36
CA THR A 185 0.66 5.31 23.56
C THR A 185 -0.42 5.90 24.45
N ASP A 186 -1.28 6.75 23.89
CA ASP A 186 -2.46 7.26 24.60
C ASP A 186 -3.46 6.14 25.01
N GLU A 187 -3.31 4.93 24.43
CA GLU A 187 -4.06 3.72 24.83
C GLU A 187 -3.38 2.92 25.97
N GLY A 188 -2.26 3.42 26.51
CA GLY A 188 -1.50 2.76 27.58
C GLY A 188 -0.64 1.57 27.12
N LYS A 189 -0.42 1.39 25.81
CA LYS A 189 0.48 0.35 25.28
C LYS A 189 1.91 0.86 25.24
N PHE A 190 2.87 -0.02 25.51
CA PHE A 190 4.28 0.27 25.31
C PHE A 190 4.78 -0.33 24.00
N PHE A 191 5.46 0.49 23.21
CA PHE A 191 6.16 0.07 22.01
C PHE A 191 7.67 0.20 22.15
N ASN A 192 8.37 -0.83 21.69
CA ASN A 192 9.83 -0.88 21.63
C ASN A 192 10.30 -0.63 20.18
N PRO A 193 10.76 0.60 19.86
CA PRO A 193 11.23 0.94 18.53
C PRO A 193 12.62 0.32 18.26
N VAL A 194 12.63 -0.84 17.59
CA VAL A 194 13.87 -1.53 17.21
C VAL A 194 14.54 -0.89 15.98
N LYS A 195 13.78 -0.11 15.22
CA LYS A 195 14.26 0.65 14.07
C LYS A 195 13.55 1.99 14.01
N ILE A 196 14.35 3.03 13.77
CA ILE A 196 13.88 4.41 13.74
C ILE A 196 14.29 5.02 12.40
N VAL A 197 13.42 5.82 11.79
CA VAL A 197 13.79 6.56 10.57
C VAL A 197 14.99 7.46 10.87
N PRO A 198 15.99 7.56 9.97
CA PRO A 198 17.26 8.25 10.26
C PRO A 198 17.11 9.70 10.74
N ASP A 199 16.04 10.37 10.30
CA ASP A 199 15.80 11.78 10.57
C ASP A 199 15.09 12.03 11.92
N LEU A 200 14.67 10.97 12.62
CA LEU A 200 13.94 11.05 13.89
C LEU A 200 14.86 10.70 15.05
N LYS A 201 15.12 11.69 15.92
CA LYS A 201 15.82 11.49 17.19
C LYS A 201 14.80 11.46 18.32
N LEU A 202 14.80 10.37 19.09
CA LEU A 202 13.96 10.26 20.27
C LEU A 202 14.67 10.88 21.49
N TYR A 203 13.89 11.55 22.34
CA TYR A 203 14.32 12.05 23.64
C TYR A 203 13.16 11.89 24.63
N ASP A 204 13.49 11.77 25.91
CA ASP A 204 12.49 11.57 26.96
C ASP A 204 11.45 12.71 27.01
N GLY A 205 10.20 12.34 27.24
CA GLY A 205 9.07 13.27 27.28
C GLY A 205 8.60 13.78 25.91
N MET A 206 9.26 13.41 24.80
CA MET A 206 8.80 13.79 23.47
C MET A 206 7.43 13.19 23.17
N ARG A 207 6.43 14.04 22.90
CA ARG A 207 5.14 13.61 22.36
C ARG A 207 5.16 13.67 20.83
N LEU A 208 4.74 12.59 20.17
CA LEU A 208 4.75 12.52 18.71
C LEU A 208 3.58 11.69 18.15
N LEU A 209 3.09 12.12 16.99
CA LEU A 209 2.36 11.25 16.07
C LEU A 209 3.40 10.48 15.26
N PHE A 210 3.32 9.16 15.28
CA PHE A 210 4.25 8.30 14.55
C PHE A 210 3.51 7.23 13.76
N TYR A 211 4.14 6.83 12.66
CA TYR A 211 3.72 5.71 11.85
C TYR A 211 4.65 4.54 12.14
N TYR A 212 4.10 3.34 12.24
CA TYR A 212 4.86 2.17 12.63
C TYR A 212 4.36 0.89 11.99
N ARG A 213 5.23 -0.12 11.95
CA ARG A 213 4.86 -1.51 11.68
C ARG A 213 5.24 -2.34 12.89
N GLU A 214 4.35 -3.23 13.30
CA GLU A 214 4.68 -4.25 14.29
C GLU A 214 5.61 -5.27 13.64
N VAL A 215 6.67 -5.62 14.37
CA VAL A 215 7.60 -6.66 13.96
C VAL A 215 7.73 -7.66 15.10
N ASN A 216 7.97 -8.92 14.78
CA ASN A 216 8.16 -9.96 15.79
C ASN A 216 9.66 -10.24 15.94
N VAL A 217 10.36 -9.32 16.60
CA VAL A 217 11.81 -9.42 16.85
C VAL A 217 12.03 -9.60 18.33
N ILE A 218 12.74 -10.66 18.70
CA ILE A 218 13.15 -10.85 20.08
C ILE A 218 14.29 -9.87 20.37
N THR A 219 14.11 -9.03 21.38
CA THR A 219 15.16 -8.12 21.84
C THR A 219 15.50 -8.39 23.29
N ILE A 220 16.68 -7.94 23.71
CA ILE A 220 17.08 -7.94 25.11
C ILE A 220 16.12 -7.12 25.98
N CYS A 221 15.52 -6.08 25.41
CA CYS A 221 14.42 -5.36 26.05
C CYS A 221 13.12 -6.17 25.91
N MET A 222 12.75 -6.87 26.98
CA MET A 222 11.52 -7.66 27.05
C MET A 222 10.26 -6.81 27.34
N ALA A 223 10.34 -5.49 27.14
CA ALA A 223 9.27 -4.56 27.43
C ALA A 223 8.65 -4.00 26.14
N GLY A 224 7.33 -4.11 26.03
CA GLY A 224 6.55 -3.56 24.92
C GLY A 224 6.58 -4.38 23.64
N GLN A 225 5.61 -4.12 22.76
CA GLN A 225 5.56 -4.71 21.43
C GLN A 225 6.64 -4.09 20.53
N THR A 226 7.42 -4.91 19.84
CA THR A 226 8.48 -4.42 18.97
C THR A 226 7.91 -3.83 17.69
N ILE A 227 8.42 -2.65 17.32
CA ILE A 227 7.97 -1.89 16.16
C ILE A 227 9.14 -1.32 15.36
N GLU A 228 8.94 -1.13 14.06
CA GLU A 228 9.73 -0.22 13.24
C GLU A 228 8.97 1.09 13.07
N ILE A 229 9.56 2.22 13.44
CA ILE A 229 9.01 3.54 13.10
C ILE A 229 9.30 3.81 11.62
N THR A 230 8.26 4.12 10.85
CA THR A 230 8.34 4.38 9.41
C THR A 230 7.99 5.83 9.07
N LYS A 231 8.32 6.25 7.84
CA LYS A 231 7.70 7.46 7.28
C LYS A 231 6.21 7.14 7.05
N GLY A 232 5.35 8.14 7.23
CA GLY A 232 3.94 7.99 6.90
C GLY A 232 3.73 7.71 5.41
N PRO A 233 2.52 7.24 5.02
CA PRO A 233 2.18 7.10 3.61
C PRO A 233 2.42 8.45 2.90
N ARG A 234 3.14 8.42 1.77
CA ARG A 234 3.38 9.62 0.97
C ARG A 234 2.05 10.06 0.34
N CYS A 235 1.61 11.28 0.65
CA CYS A 235 0.51 11.94 -0.04
C CYS A 235 0.91 12.30 -1.48
#